data_AF-A0A7Y3PRT4-F1
#
_entry.id   AF-A0A7Y3PRT4-F1
#
_cell.length_a   1.000
_cell.length_b   1.000
_cell.length_c   1.000
_cell.angle_alpha   90.00
_cell.angle_beta   90.00
_cell.angle_gamma   90.00
#
_symmetry.space_group_name_H-M   'P 1'
#
loop_
_entity.id
_entity.type
_entity.pdbx_description
1 polymer ?
#
loop_
_entity_poly.entity_id
_entity_poly.type
_entity_poly.pdbx_seq_one_letter_code
_entity_poly.pdbx_strand_id
1 'polypeptide(L)'
;MRGRRGVFAATAVAVSVAVFGASLVIGGGPVERPDRPGGELAEQLDALRGANDLVRASRTDVGQDPALYPTAYGRLEAAVPTGHRSAAPVPGVRYGALADLARHDTMDTPAWQAHYVCLSLTDSKTIDATAVLERAGLRKRAESEALTYLRAPDREDDALTSLATRAAFLQTMTCLDRRPDVPRPALDRLAADTARAEQPVPVLYAVEALRTAGVHARATRALRDADALLKSDCSALEPIQRAALTLLRHRLTQQTRTCLASALDDPDTQTRWLVRRALTVAGADASALLPTRKGSVRPDGLVAKSPAQLGTLTATYNAVRALTAAAQYTRAPKWLTERLRQLGSDPGLEPSDRIPLAMTCHRLSLACGTQADKGAEEAARLRVPARLTEENQRQWYGAMAARAEFGLKCQQSSVALPTDGHAELSSRSLDIVVVLADAQCDVQARRLTEGADLVAQARKALRDGDLVTASDAVQASLASDQDIPSTLWDEIPGLLKRYRDAGFRDLYAPTPGGTASAEATRAAYYLLA
;
A
#
# COMPACT_ATOMS: atom_id res chain seq x y z
N MET A 1 -42.99 -65.97 -25.45
CA MET A 1 -43.81 -64.76 -25.23
C MET A 1 -43.03 -63.52 -25.67
N ARG A 2 -43.70 -62.37 -25.81
CA ARG A 2 -43.20 -61.01 -26.16
C ARG A 2 -41.72 -60.73 -25.74
N GLY A 3 -40.85 -60.09 -26.52
CA GLY A 3 -40.91 -59.64 -27.93
C GLY A 3 -40.08 -58.38 -28.23
N ARG A 4 -39.38 -58.35 -29.38
CA ARG A 4 -38.81 -57.19 -30.13
C ARG A 4 -37.68 -56.35 -29.46
N ARG A 5 -36.47 -56.28 -30.05
CA ARG A 5 -35.95 -55.35 -31.13
C ARG A 5 -35.73 -53.91 -30.64
N GLY A 6 -34.65 -53.19 -30.96
CA GLY A 6 -33.38 -53.45 -31.70
C GLY A 6 -32.24 -52.63 -31.05
N VAL A 7 -30.93 -52.80 -31.29
CA VAL A 7 -30.12 -53.02 -32.53
C VAL A 7 -30.02 -51.78 -33.43
N PHE A 8 -28.76 -51.55 -33.88
CA PHE A 8 -28.17 -50.48 -34.72
C PHE A 8 -27.73 -49.21 -33.99
N ALA A 9 -26.58 -48.57 -34.26
CA ALA A 9 -25.33 -48.86 -34.98
C ALA A 9 -24.39 -47.67 -34.63
N ALA A 10 -23.17 -47.86 -34.13
CA ALA A 10 -21.94 -48.07 -34.91
C ALA A 10 -21.64 -46.99 -35.97
N THR A 11 -20.76 -46.02 -35.63
CA THR A 11 -19.64 -45.55 -36.48
C THR A 11 -18.63 -44.72 -35.69
N ALA A 12 -17.34 -44.89 -36.00
CA ALA A 12 -16.24 -44.07 -35.50
C ALA A 12 -15.70 -43.15 -36.62
N VAL A 13 -15.22 -41.95 -36.29
CA VAL A 13 -14.17 -41.14 -36.96
C VAL A 13 -13.70 -40.15 -35.88
N ALA A 14 -12.53 -40.29 -35.25
CA ALA A 14 -11.16 -39.99 -35.72
C ALA A 14 -10.76 -38.49 -35.68
N VAL A 15 -9.73 -38.21 -34.86
CA VAL A 15 -8.58 -37.31 -35.10
C VAL A 15 -8.85 -35.82 -35.44
N SER A 16 -8.30 -34.94 -34.59
CA SER A 16 -7.39 -33.87 -35.03
C SER A 16 -6.45 -33.45 -33.89
N VAL A 17 -5.16 -33.33 -34.20
CA VAL A 17 -4.04 -33.07 -33.27
C VAL A 17 -3.22 -31.88 -33.79
N ALA A 18 -2.84 -30.97 -32.89
CA ALA A 18 -1.64 -30.11 -32.94
C ALA A 18 -1.47 -29.52 -31.52
N VAL A 19 -0.41 -29.72 -30.72
CA VAL A 19 1.02 -30.04 -30.95
C VAL A 19 1.73 -28.97 -31.78
N PHE A 20 2.34 -27.98 -31.12
CA PHE A 20 3.79 -27.89 -30.88
C PHE A 20 4.04 -26.78 -29.82
N GLY A 21 5.10 -26.79 -29.01
CA GLY A 21 6.19 -27.76 -28.97
C GLY A 21 6.75 -27.95 -27.56
N ALA A 22 7.17 -29.18 -27.25
CA ALA A 22 8.01 -29.44 -26.10
C ALA A 22 9.46 -29.11 -26.45
N SER A 23 10.07 -28.18 -25.72
CA SER A 23 11.52 -28.13 -25.60
C SER A 23 11.94 -29.21 -24.60
N LEU A 24 12.48 -30.31 -25.11
CA LEU A 24 13.17 -31.32 -24.31
C LEU A 24 14.44 -30.69 -23.72
N VAL A 25 14.33 -30.14 -22.51
CA VAL A 25 15.49 -29.71 -21.71
C VAL A 25 16.22 -30.97 -21.23
N ILE A 26 17.12 -31.47 -22.07
CA ILE A 26 18.10 -32.50 -21.70
C ILE A 26 19.28 -31.78 -21.06
N GLY A 27 19.43 -31.86 -19.74
CA GLY A 27 20.63 -31.32 -19.07
C GLY A 27 20.39 -30.55 -17.77
N GLY A 28 19.53 -31.06 -16.88
CA GLY A 28 19.43 -30.58 -15.51
C GLY A 28 18.90 -31.69 -14.61
N GLY A 29 19.68 -32.10 -13.60
CA GLY A 29 19.13 -32.94 -12.54
C GLY A 29 18.01 -32.20 -11.80
N PRO A 30 17.14 -32.88 -11.05
CA PRO A 30 16.14 -32.20 -10.24
C PRO A 30 16.84 -31.31 -9.21
N VAL A 31 16.86 -29.99 -9.48
CA VAL A 31 17.30 -28.98 -8.52
C VAL A 31 16.47 -29.19 -7.25
N GLU A 32 17.14 -29.30 -6.11
CA GLU A 32 16.51 -29.55 -4.81
C GLU A 32 15.76 -28.28 -4.37
N ARG A 33 14.58 -28.08 -4.96
CA ARG A 33 13.69 -26.97 -4.65
C ARG A 33 13.30 -27.08 -3.18
N PRO A 34 13.48 -26.03 -2.36
CA PRO A 34 13.00 -26.05 -0.98
C PRO A 34 11.49 -26.31 -0.98
N ASP A 35 11.00 -27.01 0.05
CA ASP A 35 9.58 -27.32 0.20
C ASP A 35 8.73 -26.06 0.00
N ARG A 36 7.74 -26.16 -0.90
CA ARG A 36 6.74 -25.11 -1.03
C ARG A 36 5.99 -24.98 0.30
N PRO A 37 5.71 -23.76 0.76
CA PRO A 37 5.14 -23.53 2.08
C PRO A 37 3.79 -24.24 2.22
N GLY A 38 3.49 -24.64 3.46
CA GLY A 38 2.24 -25.31 3.80
C GLY A 38 1.02 -24.37 3.77
N GLY A 39 -0.03 -24.76 4.52
CA GLY A 39 -1.11 -23.82 4.84
C GLY A 39 -0.62 -22.63 5.67
N GLU A 40 0.51 -22.81 6.36
CA GLU A 40 1.13 -21.83 7.26
C GLU A 40 1.43 -20.50 6.59
N LEU A 41 1.78 -20.42 5.29
CA LEU A 41 1.96 -19.13 4.62
C LEU A 41 0.69 -18.26 4.67
N ALA A 42 -0.51 -18.84 4.57
CA ALA A 42 -1.75 -18.09 4.69
C ALA A 42 -1.96 -17.56 6.12
N GLU A 43 -1.51 -18.31 7.14
CA GLU A 43 -1.56 -17.94 8.56
C GLU A 43 -0.42 -16.99 8.98
N GLN A 44 0.70 -16.97 8.25
CA GLN A 44 1.84 -16.07 8.45
C GLN A 44 1.67 -14.75 7.68
N LEU A 45 1.11 -14.79 6.45
CA LEU A 45 0.59 -13.61 5.77
C LEU A 45 -0.61 -13.02 6.53
N ASP A 46 -1.42 -13.88 7.16
CA ASP A 46 -2.29 -13.42 8.24
C ASP A 46 -1.42 -12.77 9.31
N ALA A 47 -0.44 -13.37 9.99
CA ALA A 47 0.38 -12.68 11.00
C ALA A 47 1.05 -11.32 10.61
N LEU A 48 1.28 -11.00 9.32
CA LEU A 48 1.68 -9.66 8.82
C LEU A 48 0.55 -8.61 8.77
N ARG A 49 -0.69 -9.11 8.72
CA ARG A 49 -2.02 -8.50 8.91
C ARG A 49 -2.56 -7.52 7.83
N GLY A 50 -2.37 -6.18 7.82
CA GLY A 50 -3.05 -5.32 6.79
C GLY A 50 -3.10 -3.78 6.89
N ALA A 51 -3.55 -3.09 5.84
CA ALA A 51 -3.37 -1.63 5.65
C ALA A 51 -4.46 -0.85 4.89
N ASN A 52 -4.92 0.25 5.51
CA ASN A 52 -5.73 1.37 4.99
C ASN A 52 -7.27 1.37 5.11
N ASP A 53 -7.80 2.49 5.64
CA ASP A 53 -8.96 3.25 5.14
C ASP A 53 -8.85 4.71 5.65
N LEU A 54 -9.54 5.68 5.02
CA LEU A 54 -9.64 7.15 5.31
C LEU A 54 -8.73 8.17 4.56
N VAL A 55 -8.92 8.25 3.23
CA VAL A 55 -8.98 9.55 2.49
C VAL A 55 -10.18 9.54 1.54
N ARG A 56 -11.36 9.23 2.10
CA ARG A 56 -12.59 8.94 1.34
C ARG A 56 -13.76 9.76 1.82
N ALA A 57 -14.00 10.85 1.10
CA ALA A 57 -15.21 11.64 1.17
C ALA A 57 -15.47 12.36 -0.17
N SER A 58 -14.40 12.72 -0.91
CA SER A 58 -14.55 13.66 -2.02
C SER A 58 -13.29 13.80 -2.90
N ARG A 59 -13.07 12.88 -3.85
CA ARG A 59 -12.55 13.19 -5.19
C ARG A 59 -12.55 12.00 -6.16
N THR A 60 -12.50 12.31 -7.45
CA THR A 60 -12.63 11.37 -8.57
C THR A 60 -11.34 10.66 -9.02
N ASP A 61 -10.22 10.81 -8.28
CA ASP A 61 -8.91 10.24 -8.63
C ASP A 61 -8.34 9.38 -7.50
N VAL A 62 -8.68 8.09 -7.45
CA VAL A 62 -8.03 7.10 -6.56
C VAL A 62 -7.95 5.74 -7.26
N GLY A 63 -6.80 5.07 -7.13
CA GLY A 63 -6.54 3.74 -7.67
C GLY A 63 -5.07 3.33 -7.45
N GLN A 64 -4.57 3.53 -6.23
CA GLN A 64 -3.16 3.65 -5.90
C GLN A 64 -2.92 3.11 -4.46
N ASP A 65 -1.91 2.23 -4.26
CA ASP A 65 -1.53 1.60 -2.97
C ASP A 65 -0.97 2.62 -1.95
N PRO A 66 -1.52 2.75 -0.73
CA PRO A 66 -0.87 3.50 0.33
C PRO A 66 0.00 2.57 1.18
N ALA A 67 1.31 2.56 0.91
CA ALA A 67 2.23 1.73 1.69
C ALA A 67 2.47 2.30 3.10
N LEU A 68 2.32 3.62 3.27
CA LEU A 68 2.85 4.40 4.40
C LEU A 68 1.82 4.87 5.46
N TYR A 69 0.55 5.10 5.11
CA TYR A 69 -0.47 5.66 6.01
C TYR A 69 -0.65 4.85 7.33
N PRO A 70 -0.83 3.52 7.32
CA PRO A 70 -1.17 2.76 8.53
C PRO A 70 0.07 2.51 9.41
N THR A 71 1.26 2.48 8.82
CA THR A 71 2.51 2.42 9.58
C THR A 71 2.74 3.73 10.33
N ALA A 72 2.42 4.88 9.72
CA ALA A 72 2.54 6.18 10.35
C ALA A 72 1.53 6.35 11.50
N TYR A 73 0.22 6.19 11.23
CA TYR A 73 -0.80 6.35 12.27
C TYR A 73 -0.77 5.25 13.33
N GLY A 74 -0.40 4.01 12.99
CA GLY A 74 -0.16 2.96 13.97
C GLY A 74 1.03 3.26 14.88
N ARG A 75 2.11 3.84 14.34
CA ARG A 75 3.27 4.28 15.13
C ARG A 75 2.90 5.44 16.05
N LEU A 76 2.14 6.40 15.56
CA LEU A 76 1.60 7.50 16.35
C LEU A 76 0.64 7.01 17.45
N GLU A 77 -0.25 6.06 17.17
CA GLU A 77 -1.07 5.37 18.18
C GLU A 77 -0.17 4.72 19.24
N ALA A 78 0.90 4.06 18.80
CA ALA A 78 1.84 3.40 19.70
C ALA A 78 2.64 4.37 20.57
N ALA A 79 2.89 5.59 20.10
CA ALA A 79 3.60 6.64 20.84
C ALA A 79 2.72 7.31 21.92
N VAL A 80 1.39 7.26 21.82
CA VAL A 80 0.50 7.83 22.85
C VAL A 80 0.68 7.09 24.19
N PRO A 81 1.08 7.78 25.28
CA PRO A 81 1.39 7.12 26.55
C PRO A 81 0.24 6.27 27.12
N THR A 82 0.58 5.10 27.66
CA THR A 82 -0.37 4.16 28.28
C THR A 82 -0.38 4.23 29.81
N GLY A 83 0.25 5.26 30.40
CA GLY A 83 0.21 5.51 31.84
C GLY A 83 0.92 4.49 32.75
N HIS A 84 1.78 3.61 32.22
CA HIS A 84 2.63 2.71 33.02
C HIS A 84 4.11 2.85 32.61
N ARG A 85 5.02 2.82 33.60
CA ARG A 85 6.48 2.99 33.42
C ARG A 85 7.19 1.85 32.66
N SER A 86 6.47 0.86 32.17
CA SER A 86 7.02 -0.37 31.56
C SER A 86 6.53 -0.66 30.14
N ALA A 87 5.72 0.22 29.52
CA ALA A 87 5.48 0.13 28.09
C ALA A 87 6.82 0.33 27.36
N ALA A 88 7.32 -0.72 26.70
CA ALA A 88 8.55 -0.63 25.93
C ALA A 88 8.47 0.58 24.98
N PRO A 89 9.51 1.44 24.95
CA PRO A 89 9.52 2.61 24.08
C PRO A 89 9.36 2.15 22.64
N VAL A 90 8.59 2.90 21.85
CA VAL A 90 8.44 2.63 20.42
C VAL A 90 9.85 2.63 19.79
N PRO A 91 10.32 1.51 19.19
CA PRO A 91 11.66 1.43 18.65
C PRO A 91 11.95 2.57 17.67
N GLY A 92 13.21 3.00 17.57
CA GLY A 92 13.62 3.96 16.54
C GLY A 92 13.34 3.39 15.15
N VAL A 93 12.84 4.21 14.22
CA VAL A 93 12.60 3.76 12.84
C VAL A 93 13.94 3.39 12.20
N ARG A 94 14.03 2.27 11.48
CA ARG A 94 15.20 2.01 10.64
C ARG A 94 15.16 2.89 9.40
N TYR A 95 16.06 3.87 9.35
CA TYR A 95 16.27 4.82 8.24
C TYR A 95 16.14 4.20 6.84
N GLY A 96 16.84 3.10 6.57
CA GLY A 96 16.77 2.39 5.29
C GLY A 96 15.38 1.86 4.98
N ALA A 97 14.75 1.15 5.92
CA ALA A 97 13.43 0.55 5.72
C ALA A 97 12.33 1.57 5.41
N LEU A 98 12.36 2.75 6.04
CA LEU A 98 11.40 3.82 5.72
C LEU A 98 11.70 4.48 4.36
N ALA A 99 12.96 4.65 3.99
CA ALA A 99 13.33 5.19 2.68
C ALA A 99 13.00 4.23 1.53
N ASP A 100 13.21 2.93 1.74
CA ASP A 100 12.87 1.90 0.75
C ASP A 100 11.34 1.71 0.65
N LEU A 101 10.61 1.78 1.77
CA LEU A 101 9.13 1.80 1.75
C LEU A 101 8.59 3.00 0.98
N ALA A 102 9.16 4.20 1.18
CA ALA A 102 8.76 5.39 0.44
C ALA A 102 9.16 5.33 -1.05
N ARG A 103 10.28 4.68 -1.41
CA ARG A 103 10.74 4.56 -2.81
C ARG A 103 9.80 3.70 -3.66
N HIS A 104 9.36 2.55 -3.13
CA HIS A 104 8.57 1.57 -3.88
C HIS A 104 7.05 1.81 -3.81
N ASP A 105 6.60 2.77 -3.00
CA ASP A 105 5.23 3.30 -3.03
C ASP A 105 4.98 4.09 -4.33
N THR A 106 4.99 3.42 -5.49
CA THR A 106 4.88 4.04 -6.83
C THR A 106 3.52 4.68 -7.10
N MET A 107 2.66 4.72 -6.09
CA MET A 107 1.22 4.90 -6.19
C MET A 107 0.74 6.17 -5.47
N ASP A 108 1.31 6.52 -4.31
CA ASP A 108 1.14 7.88 -3.78
C ASP A 108 1.92 8.94 -4.58
N THR A 109 1.56 10.22 -4.42
CA THR A 109 2.40 11.30 -4.96
C THR A 109 3.64 11.52 -4.09
N PRO A 110 4.75 12.05 -4.65
CA PRO A 110 5.89 12.52 -3.87
C PRO A 110 5.53 13.35 -2.62
N ALA A 111 4.57 14.27 -2.72
CA ALA A 111 4.14 15.06 -1.56
C ALA A 111 3.43 14.23 -0.46
N TRP A 112 2.61 13.25 -0.84
CA TRP A 112 1.95 12.33 0.10
C TRP A 112 2.91 11.32 0.72
N GLN A 113 3.81 10.73 -0.06
CA GLN A 113 4.90 9.89 0.46
C GLN A 113 5.71 10.63 1.54
N ALA A 114 6.08 11.89 1.26
CA ALA A 114 6.79 12.74 2.22
C ALA A 114 5.97 13.09 3.46
N HIS A 115 4.66 13.31 3.32
CA HIS A 115 3.76 13.51 4.45
C HIS A 115 3.81 12.32 5.42
N TYR A 116 3.73 11.08 4.93
CA TYR A 116 3.76 9.90 5.79
C TYR A 116 5.14 9.57 6.37
N VAL A 117 6.23 9.89 5.65
CA VAL A 117 7.60 9.85 6.22
C VAL A 117 7.69 10.82 7.41
N CYS A 118 7.18 12.04 7.27
CA CYS A 118 7.11 13.02 8.35
C CYS A 118 6.25 12.55 9.54
N LEU A 119 5.05 12.03 9.29
CA LEU A 119 4.20 11.46 10.36
C LEU A 119 4.91 10.31 11.10
N SER A 120 5.56 9.40 10.38
CA SER A 120 6.32 8.27 10.95
C SER A 120 7.49 8.71 11.83
N LEU A 121 8.03 9.91 11.60
CA LEU A 121 9.18 10.47 12.30
C LEU A 121 8.79 11.54 13.35
N THR A 122 7.50 11.79 13.60
CA THR A 122 7.03 12.86 14.51
C THR A 122 7.65 12.78 15.92
N ASP A 123 7.85 11.58 16.45
CA ASP A 123 8.47 11.33 17.76
C ASP A 123 9.98 10.98 17.68
N SER A 124 10.58 11.04 16.49
CA SER A 124 12.00 10.72 16.25
C SER A 124 12.87 11.97 16.38
N LYS A 125 13.84 11.94 17.31
CA LYS A 125 14.85 13.02 17.46
C LYS A 125 16.19 12.73 16.78
N THR A 126 16.35 11.55 16.19
CA THR A 126 17.64 11.02 15.71
C THR A 126 17.69 10.80 14.20
N ILE A 127 16.56 10.91 13.50
CA ILE A 127 16.45 10.64 12.06
C ILE A 127 15.65 11.77 11.42
N ASP A 128 16.30 12.45 10.50
CA ASP A 128 15.75 13.53 9.69
C ASP A 128 14.92 12.97 8.51
N ALA A 129 13.70 13.46 8.36
CA ALA A 129 12.81 13.14 7.25
C ALA A 129 13.41 13.53 5.89
N THR A 130 14.19 14.60 5.87
CA THR A 130 14.91 15.10 4.68
C THR A 130 15.85 14.03 4.14
N ALA A 131 16.71 13.45 5.00
CA ALA A 131 17.64 12.41 4.62
C ALA A 131 16.91 11.14 4.11
N VAL A 132 15.80 10.77 4.74
CA VAL A 132 14.98 9.61 4.30
C VAL A 132 14.46 9.83 2.88
N LEU A 133 13.93 11.03 2.59
CA LEU A 133 13.40 11.38 1.27
C LEU A 133 14.49 11.60 0.22
N GLU A 134 15.72 11.96 0.62
CA GLU A 134 16.88 11.97 -0.28
C GLU A 134 17.26 10.54 -0.68
N ARG A 135 17.36 9.62 0.28
CA ARG A 135 17.62 8.19 0.00
C ARG A 135 16.51 7.53 -0.82
N ALA A 136 15.26 7.97 -0.65
CA ALA A 136 14.14 7.51 -1.47
C ALA A 136 14.15 8.11 -2.90
N GLY A 137 14.93 9.17 -3.16
CA GLY A 137 14.89 9.88 -4.45
C GLY A 137 13.64 10.76 -4.62
N LEU A 138 13.05 11.20 -3.52
CA LEU A 138 11.75 11.89 -3.48
C LEU A 138 11.83 13.36 -3.09
N ARG A 139 12.78 13.74 -2.22
CA ARG A 139 12.84 15.07 -1.56
C ARG A 139 12.42 16.24 -2.46
N LYS A 140 13.15 16.47 -3.57
CA LYS A 140 12.92 17.61 -4.46
C LYS A 140 11.54 17.59 -5.12
N ARG A 141 11.04 16.40 -5.49
CA ARG A 141 9.72 16.24 -6.12
C ARG A 141 8.62 16.52 -5.08
N ALA A 142 8.76 15.95 -3.89
CA ALA A 142 7.84 16.16 -2.78
C ALA A 142 7.74 17.63 -2.34
N GLU A 143 8.87 18.31 -2.14
CA GLU A 143 8.93 19.74 -1.83
C GLU A 143 8.25 20.59 -2.92
N SER A 144 8.58 20.33 -4.19
CA SER A 144 8.05 21.07 -5.34
C SER A 144 6.53 20.91 -5.49
N GLU A 145 6.04 19.68 -5.40
CA GLU A 145 4.62 19.36 -5.53
C GLU A 145 3.80 19.90 -4.37
N ALA A 146 4.24 19.66 -3.12
CA ALA A 146 3.57 20.17 -1.92
C ALA A 146 3.45 21.70 -1.96
N LEU A 147 4.53 22.39 -2.35
CA LEU A 147 4.57 23.84 -2.48
C LEU A 147 3.70 24.36 -3.64
N THR A 148 3.64 23.63 -4.76
CA THR A 148 2.78 23.96 -5.91
C THR A 148 1.31 23.88 -5.52
N TYR A 149 0.89 22.78 -4.89
CA TYR A 149 -0.49 22.59 -4.44
C TYR A 149 -0.88 23.58 -3.31
N LEU A 150 0.03 23.91 -2.40
CA LEU A 150 -0.21 24.97 -1.39
C LEU A 150 -0.46 26.35 -2.03
N ARG A 151 0.22 26.66 -3.15
CA ARG A 151 0.04 27.92 -3.90
C ARG A 151 -1.26 27.94 -4.72
N ALA A 152 -1.50 26.85 -5.43
CA ALA A 152 -2.65 26.67 -6.30
C ALA A 152 -3.22 25.27 -6.06
N PRO A 153 -4.15 25.11 -5.10
CA PRO A 153 -4.88 23.86 -4.94
C PRO A 153 -5.62 23.54 -6.22
N ASP A 154 -5.70 22.25 -6.52
CA ASP A 154 -6.33 21.79 -7.73
C ASP A 154 -7.86 22.04 -7.69
N ARG A 155 -8.43 22.37 -8.85
CA ARG A 155 -9.77 22.97 -8.98
C ARG A 155 -10.91 21.96 -8.88
N GLU A 156 -10.60 20.68 -9.05
CA GLU A 156 -11.57 19.58 -8.95
C GLU A 156 -11.77 19.13 -7.48
N ASP A 157 -11.13 19.81 -6.52
CA ASP A 157 -11.25 19.51 -5.09
C ASP A 157 -12.54 20.12 -4.56
N ASP A 158 -13.27 19.33 -3.79
CA ASP A 158 -14.21 19.90 -2.85
C ASP A 158 -13.44 20.67 -1.75
N ALA A 159 -14.18 21.43 -0.95
CA ALA A 159 -13.58 22.25 0.11
C ALA A 159 -12.84 21.43 1.18
N LEU A 160 -13.25 20.20 1.47
CA LEU A 160 -12.70 19.36 2.53
C LEU A 160 -11.43 18.61 2.12
N THR A 161 -11.37 18.02 0.92
CA THR A 161 -10.12 17.43 0.40
C THR A 161 -9.09 18.52 0.17
N SER A 162 -9.47 19.68 -0.38
CA SER A 162 -8.56 20.83 -0.47
C SER A 162 -8.02 21.28 0.89
N LEU A 163 -8.85 21.26 1.94
CA LEU A 163 -8.46 21.63 3.30
C LEU A 163 -7.49 20.60 3.91
N ALA A 164 -7.81 19.31 3.80
CA ALA A 164 -7.02 18.22 4.33
C ALA A 164 -5.65 18.10 3.63
N THR A 165 -5.61 18.13 2.30
CA THR A 165 -4.37 18.05 1.51
C THR A 165 -3.45 19.24 1.77
N ARG A 166 -4.00 20.47 1.85
CA ARG A 166 -3.20 21.64 2.25
C ARG A 166 -2.68 21.55 3.69
N ALA A 167 -3.47 21.00 4.61
CA ALA A 167 -3.00 20.78 5.98
C ALA A 167 -1.85 19.76 6.04
N ALA A 168 -2.00 18.63 5.35
CA ALA A 168 -0.98 17.59 5.23
C ALA A 168 0.32 18.14 4.61
N PHE A 169 0.21 18.85 3.48
CA PHE A 169 1.38 19.42 2.79
C PHE A 169 2.03 20.57 3.57
N LEU A 170 1.27 21.36 4.34
CA LEU A 170 1.86 22.34 5.26
C LEU A 170 2.64 21.65 6.39
N GLN A 171 2.15 20.52 6.92
CA GLN A 171 2.91 19.72 7.88
C GLN A 171 4.18 19.15 7.24
N THR A 172 4.11 18.62 6.01
CA THR A 172 5.29 18.17 5.25
C THR A 172 6.32 19.29 5.07
N MET A 173 5.90 20.46 4.59
CA MET A 173 6.81 21.61 4.41
C MET A 173 7.40 22.10 5.76
N THR A 174 6.68 21.95 6.87
CA THR A 174 7.19 22.32 8.20
C THR A 174 8.17 21.28 8.74
N CYS A 175 7.90 19.99 8.54
CA CYS A 175 8.76 18.87 8.88
C CYS A 175 10.12 18.89 8.14
N LEU A 176 10.13 19.35 6.88
CA LEU A 176 11.34 19.44 6.06
C LEU A 176 12.09 20.79 6.21
N ASP A 177 11.76 21.58 7.25
CA ASP A 177 12.26 22.95 7.49
C ASP A 177 12.04 23.95 6.31
N ARG A 178 11.12 23.62 5.39
CA ARG A 178 10.75 24.44 4.22
C ARG A 178 9.53 25.33 4.43
N ARG A 179 9.04 25.46 5.67
CA ARG A 179 7.97 26.40 6.06
C ARG A 179 8.18 27.84 5.51
N PRO A 180 9.40 28.43 5.50
CA PRO A 180 9.61 29.77 4.96
C PRO A 180 9.24 29.93 3.47
N ASP A 181 9.24 28.85 2.69
CA ASP A 181 8.93 28.88 1.26
C ASP A 181 7.42 28.92 0.97
N VAL A 182 6.58 28.59 1.97
CA VAL A 182 5.11 28.58 1.86
C VAL A 182 4.60 30.03 1.89
N PRO A 183 3.97 30.53 0.81
CA PRO A 183 3.59 31.94 0.74
C PRO A 183 2.54 32.31 1.78
N ARG A 184 2.72 33.47 2.41
CA ARG A 184 1.79 33.98 3.44
C ARG A 184 0.31 33.97 3.00
N PRO A 185 -0.07 34.36 1.76
CA PRO A 185 -1.46 34.28 1.30
C PRO A 185 -2.05 32.86 1.29
N ALA A 186 -1.23 31.81 1.10
CA ALA A 186 -1.69 30.42 1.17
C ALA A 186 -2.05 30.02 2.60
N LEU A 187 -1.23 30.44 3.59
CA LEU A 187 -1.48 30.22 5.01
C LEU A 187 -2.74 30.95 5.49
N ASP A 188 -2.91 32.22 5.08
CA ASP A 188 -4.08 33.02 5.43
C ASP A 188 -5.37 32.47 4.80
N ARG A 189 -5.31 31.98 3.55
CA ARG A 189 -6.42 31.27 2.90
C ARG A 189 -6.75 29.97 3.62
N LEU A 190 -5.75 29.16 3.99
CA LEU A 190 -5.96 27.91 4.72
C LEU A 190 -6.61 28.17 6.09
N ALA A 191 -6.18 29.19 6.83
CA ALA A 191 -6.80 29.58 8.09
C ALA A 191 -8.26 30.05 7.92
N ALA A 192 -8.56 30.80 6.85
CA ALA A 192 -9.92 31.24 6.54
C ALA A 192 -10.84 30.08 6.13
N ASP A 193 -10.34 29.09 5.38
CA ASP A 193 -11.09 27.88 5.03
C ASP A 193 -11.33 26.97 6.23
N THR A 194 -10.32 26.83 7.12
CA THR A 194 -10.44 26.11 8.40
C THR A 194 -11.60 26.66 9.26
N ALA A 195 -11.79 27.98 9.27
CA ALA A 195 -12.89 28.62 9.99
C ALA A 195 -14.26 28.43 9.32
N ARG A 196 -14.30 28.14 8.02
CA ARG A 196 -15.52 27.91 7.23
C ARG A 196 -15.94 26.45 7.16
N ALA A 197 -15.03 25.50 7.34
CA ALA A 197 -15.33 24.08 7.27
C ALA A 197 -16.09 23.56 8.50
N GLU A 198 -17.02 22.64 8.23
CA GLU A 198 -17.96 22.10 9.22
C GLU A 198 -17.54 20.72 9.75
N GLN A 199 -16.73 19.96 8.99
CA GLN A 199 -16.29 18.62 9.40
C GLN A 199 -15.13 18.69 10.42
N PRO A 200 -15.28 18.09 11.62
CA PRO A 200 -14.27 18.17 12.70
C PRO A 200 -12.88 17.65 12.35
N VAL A 201 -12.75 16.50 11.67
CA VAL A 201 -11.45 15.87 11.40
C VAL A 201 -10.55 16.71 10.47
N PRO A 202 -10.98 17.15 9.26
CA PRO A 202 -10.17 18.05 8.42
C PRO A 202 -9.82 19.38 9.12
N VAL A 203 -10.75 19.91 9.93
CA VAL A 203 -10.52 21.14 10.70
C VAL A 203 -9.48 20.94 11.79
N LEU A 204 -9.47 19.80 12.50
CA LEU A 204 -8.41 19.47 13.45
C LEU A 204 -7.04 19.50 12.75
N TYR A 205 -6.86 18.74 11.67
CA TYR A 205 -5.58 18.68 10.98
C TYR A 205 -5.11 20.04 10.46
N ALA A 206 -6.01 20.86 9.92
CA ALA A 206 -5.66 22.21 9.48
C ALA A 206 -5.29 23.13 10.65
N VAL A 207 -6.00 23.07 11.78
CA VAL A 207 -5.63 23.80 13.01
C VAL A 207 -4.26 23.35 13.53
N GLU A 208 -3.95 22.05 13.50
CA GLU A 208 -2.65 21.53 13.96
C GLU A 208 -1.51 21.92 13.00
N ALA A 209 -1.72 21.80 11.69
CA ALA A 209 -0.76 22.23 10.66
C ALA A 209 -0.41 23.71 10.77
N LEU A 210 -1.44 24.57 10.86
CA LEU A 210 -1.27 26.02 10.99
C LEU A 210 -0.58 26.39 12.31
N ARG A 211 -0.93 25.72 13.42
CA ARG A 211 -0.30 25.93 14.74
C ARG A 211 1.21 25.66 14.67
N THR A 212 1.63 24.53 14.09
CA THR A 212 3.05 24.19 13.93
C THR A 212 3.77 25.17 12.99
N ALA A 213 3.07 25.70 11.98
CA ALA A 213 3.56 26.78 11.12
C ALA A 213 3.57 28.18 11.79
N GLY A 214 3.12 28.32 13.05
CA GLY A 214 3.07 29.59 13.77
C GLY A 214 1.88 30.49 13.40
N VAL A 215 0.83 29.93 12.80
CA VAL A 215 -0.39 30.63 12.37
C VAL A 215 -1.57 30.22 13.25
N HIS A 216 -2.27 31.19 13.84
CA HIS A 216 -3.49 30.90 14.59
C HIS A 216 -4.68 30.67 13.66
N ALA A 217 -5.40 29.56 13.87
CA ALA A 217 -6.62 29.20 13.15
C ALA A 217 -7.75 28.91 14.12
N ARG A 218 -9.00 29.17 13.71
CA ARG A 218 -10.20 28.96 14.53
C ARG A 218 -11.08 27.91 13.87
N ALA A 219 -11.57 26.94 14.64
CA ALA A 219 -12.49 25.90 14.19
C ALA A 219 -13.97 26.37 14.23
N THR A 220 -14.26 27.59 13.77
CA THR A 220 -15.49 28.32 14.12
C THR A 220 -16.78 27.59 13.72
N ARG A 221 -16.87 27.05 12.50
CA ARG A 221 -18.08 26.32 12.09
C ARG A 221 -18.15 24.91 12.66
N ALA A 222 -17.07 24.11 12.58
CA ALA A 222 -17.02 22.76 13.15
C ALA A 222 -17.34 22.72 14.67
N LEU A 223 -17.07 23.80 15.42
CA LEU A 223 -17.40 23.89 16.84
C LEU A 223 -18.80 24.44 17.17
N ARG A 224 -19.60 24.88 16.18
CA ARG A 224 -20.90 25.55 16.39
C ARG A 224 -21.85 24.71 17.26
N ASP A 225 -22.02 23.45 16.89
CA ASP A 225 -22.99 22.52 17.51
C ASP A 225 -22.31 21.45 18.38
N ALA A 226 -21.01 21.63 18.67
CA ALA A 226 -20.18 20.63 19.35
C ALA A 226 -20.69 20.27 20.76
N ASP A 227 -21.24 21.22 21.52
CA ASP A 227 -21.78 20.94 22.86
C ASP A 227 -23.09 20.12 22.82
N ALA A 228 -23.79 20.06 21.69
CA ALA A 228 -24.92 19.15 21.47
C ALA A 228 -24.44 17.78 20.96
N LEU A 229 -23.54 17.77 19.96
CA LEU A 229 -22.96 16.55 19.37
C LEU A 229 -22.12 15.74 20.38
N LEU A 230 -21.41 16.37 21.31
CA LEU A 230 -20.67 15.66 22.36
C LEU A 230 -21.57 15.11 23.49
N LYS A 231 -22.84 15.53 23.53
CA LYS A 231 -23.89 15.03 24.45
C LYS A 231 -24.89 14.08 23.79
N SER A 232 -24.81 13.86 22.49
CA SER A 232 -25.65 12.87 21.80
C SER A 232 -25.16 11.44 22.07
N ASP A 233 -26.04 10.47 21.85
CA ASP A 233 -25.73 9.05 21.94
C ASP A 233 -24.55 8.65 21.04
N CYS A 234 -23.86 7.58 21.41
CA CYS A 234 -22.60 7.21 20.78
C CYS A 234 -22.74 6.90 19.27
N SER A 235 -23.92 6.45 18.81
CA SER A 235 -24.23 6.20 17.40
C SER A 235 -24.50 7.46 16.57
N ALA A 236 -24.79 8.60 17.20
CA ALA A 236 -25.15 9.83 16.50
C ALA A 236 -23.93 10.63 15.99
N LEU A 237 -22.70 10.19 16.28
CA LEU A 237 -21.47 10.78 15.76
C LEU A 237 -20.35 9.74 15.76
N GLU A 238 -19.72 9.54 14.61
CA GLU A 238 -18.59 8.62 14.43
C GLU A 238 -17.47 8.87 15.46
N PRO A 239 -16.79 7.81 15.95
CA PRO A 239 -15.76 7.97 16.98
C PRO A 239 -14.63 8.93 16.59
N ILE A 240 -14.20 8.92 15.33
CA ILE A 240 -13.14 9.80 14.83
C ILE A 240 -13.55 11.28 14.87
N GLN A 241 -14.79 11.60 14.47
CA GLN A 241 -15.33 12.97 14.53
C GLN A 241 -15.54 13.42 15.98
N ARG A 242 -16.01 12.52 16.85
CA ARG A 242 -16.17 12.77 18.28
C ARG A 242 -14.82 13.01 18.97
N ALA A 243 -13.79 12.27 18.60
CA ALA A 243 -12.42 12.49 19.07
C ALA A 243 -11.85 13.83 18.58
N ALA A 244 -12.07 14.18 17.29
CA ALA A 244 -11.63 15.46 16.74
C ALA A 244 -12.31 16.67 17.41
N LEU A 245 -13.63 16.62 17.66
CA LEU A 245 -14.33 17.64 18.44
C LEU A 245 -13.77 17.76 19.87
N THR A 246 -13.47 16.64 20.52
CA THR A 246 -12.88 16.60 21.88
C THR A 246 -11.52 17.30 21.94
N LEU A 247 -10.67 17.07 20.93
CA LEU A 247 -9.36 17.68 20.78
C LEU A 247 -9.46 19.17 20.43
N LEU A 248 -10.31 19.56 19.48
CA LEU A 248 -10.58 20.96 19.13
C LEU A 248 -11.16 21.77 20.30
N ARG A 249 -12.00 21.15 21.13
CA ARG A 249 -12.57 21.75 22.35
C ARG A 249 -11.62 21.76 23.55
N HIS A 250 -10.55 20.96 23.52
CA HIS A 250 -9.73 20.61 24.69
C HIS A 250 -10.58 20.20 25.92
N ARG A 251 -11.65 19.41 25.71
CA ARG A 251 -12.61 19.05 26.78
C ARG A 251 -13.18 17.65 26.61
N LEU A 252 -12.86 16.76 27.54
CA LEU A 252 -13.42 15.41 27.63
C LEU A 252 -14.57 15.37 28.66
N THR A 253 -15.76 14.93 28.24
CA THR A 253 -16.90 14.65 29.14
C THR A 253 -16.96 13.17 29.48
N GLN A 254 -17.64 12.79 30.57
CA GLN A 254 -17.78 11.37 30.94
C GLN A 254 -18.54 10.57 29.87
N GLN A 255 -19.60 11.13 29.27
CA GLN A 255 -20.33 10.51 28.17
C GLN A 255 -19.44 10.31 26.94
N THR A 256 -18.65 11.33 26.56
CA THR A 256 -17.71 11.20 25.45
C THR A 256 -16.61 10.18 25.77
N ARG A 257 -16.10 10.12 27.00
CA ARG A 257 -15.17 9.06 27.45
C ARG A 257 -15.78 7.67 27.24
N THR A 258 -17.04 7.44 27.64
CA THR A 258 -17.72 6.16 27.43
C THR A 258 -17.86 5.82 25.94
N CYS A 259 -18.30 6.76 25.11
CA CYS A 259 -18.45 6.53 23.67
C CYS A 259 -17.11 6.28 22.94
N LEU A 260 -16.02 6.91 23.40
CA LEU A 260 -14.70 6.75 22.81
C LEU A 260 -13.96 5.49 23.32
N ALA A 261 -14.31 4.97 24.50
CA ALA A 261 -13.64 3.81 25.07
C ALA A 261 -13.78 2.54 24.21
N SER A 262 -14.96 2.27 23.64
CA SER A 262 -15.17 1.15 22.72
C SER A 262 -14.46 1.33 21.37
N ALA A 263 -14.20 2.57 20.94
CA ALA A 263 -13.46 2.88 19.72
C ALA A 263 -11.93 2.70 19.85
N LEU A 264 -11.42 2.33 21.03
CA LEU A 264 -10.06 1.81 21.17
C LEU A 264 -9.91 0.41 20.55
N ASP A 265 -11.02 -0.28 20.29
CA ASP A 265 -11.04 -1.56 19.58
C ASP A 265 -11.19 -1.43 18.06
N ASP A 266 -11.44 -0.22 17.55
CA ASP A 266 -11.70 0.09 16.14
C ASP A 266 -10.60 -0.47 15.20
N PRO A 267 -10.94 -1.01 14.01
CA PRO A 267 -9.93 -1.50 13.07
C PRO A 267 -8.95 -0.43 12.59
N ASP A 268 -9.35 0.84 12.43
CA ASP A 268 -8.49 1.88 11.87
C ASP A 268 -7.48 2.46 12.88
N THR A 269 -6.22 2.54 12.45
CA THR A 269 -5.13 3.19 13.19
C THR A 269 -5.36 4.68 13.46
N GLN A 270 -5.90 5.45 12.51
CA GLN A 270 -6.06 6.90 12.67
C GLN A 270 -7.14 7.22 13.69
N THR A 271 -8.26 6.50 13.62
CA THR A 271 -9.36 6.53 14.58
C THR A 271 -8.86 6.14 15.96
N ARG A 272 -8.20 4.98 16.13
CA ARG A 272 -7.61 4.61 17.43
C ARG A 272 -6.63 5.67 17.94
N TRP A 273 -5.75 6.20 17.10
CA TRP A 273 -4.81 7.26 17.49
C TRP A 273 -5.52 8.54 17.97
N LEU A 274 -6.49 9.07 17.21
CA LEU A 274 -7.27 10.25 17.60
C LEU A 274 -8.11 10.00 18.85
N VAL A 275 -8.76 8.84 18.96
CA VAL A 275 -9.52 8.38 20.14
C VAL A 275 -8.61 8.37 21.37
N ARG A 276 -7.42 7.77 21.25
CA ARG A 276 -6.43 7.67 22.34
C ARG A 276 -5.94 9.05 22.76
N ARG A 277 -5.61 9.93 21.80
CA ARG A 277 -5.28 11.35 22.06
C ARG A 277 -6.43 12.04 22.80
N ALA A 278 -7.66 11.96 22.30
CA ALA A 278 -8.84 12.60 22.88
C ALA A 278 -9.12 12.14 24.33
N LEU A 279 -8.93 10.85 24.63
CA LEU A 279 -9.08 10.32 25.99
C LEU A 279 -8.00 10.82 26.97
N THR A 280 -6.82 11.21 26.49
CA THR A 280 -5.74 11.80 27.32
C THR A 280 -5.87 13.31 27.59
N VAL A 281 -6.81 14.01 26.95
CA VAL A 281 -7.04 15.48 27.12
C VAL A 281 -7.32 15.89 28.58
N ALA A 282 -7.79 14.97 29.41
CA ALA A 282 -8.08 15.20 30.83
C ALA A 282 -6.86 15.05 31.77
N GLY A 283 -5.65 14.79 31.26
CA GLY A 283 -4.42 14.70 32.05
C GLY A 283 -3.97 13.27 32.39
N ALA A 284 -2.89 13.18 33.17
CA ALA A 284 -2.14 11.94 33.40
C ALA A 284 -3.00 10.80 34.02
N ASP A 285 -3.89 11.13 34.97
CA ASP A 285 -4.73 10.15 35.66
C ASP A 285 -5.72 9.44 34.71
N ALA A 286 -6.17 10.13 33.64
CA ALA A 286 -7.02 9.53 32.61
C ALA A 286 -6.23 8.59 31.66
N SER A 287 -4.90 8.73 31.59
CA SER A 287 -4.03 7.94 30.72
C SER A 287 -3.71 6.55 31.29
N ALA A 288 -3.83 6.39 32.63
CA ALA A 288 -3.50 5.16 33.35
C ALA A 288 -4.54 4.03 33.22
N LEU A 289 -5.67 4.29 32.55
CA LEU A 289 -6.80 3.36 32.41
C LEU A 289 -7.02 2.88 30.97
N LEU A 290 -6.15 3.23 30.02
CA LEU A 290 -6.35 2.91 28.61
C LEU A 290 -5.86 1.48 28.27
N PRO A 291 -6.70 0.59 27.71
CA PRO A 291 -6.33 -0.78 27.36
C PRO A 291 -5.12 -0.86 26.42
N THR A 292 -4.43 -1.99 26.47
CA THR A 292 -3.18 -2.24 25.73
C THR A 292 -3.36 -1.98 24.23
N ARG A 293 -2.34 -1.36 23.61
CA ARG A 293 -2.29 -1.05 22.17
C ARG A 293 -2.50 -2.32 21.33
N LYS A 294 -3.30 -2.25 20.26
CA LYS A 294 -3.55 -3.40 19.37
C LYS A 294 -2.43 -3.69 18.37
N GLY A 295 -1.75 -2.66 17.87
CA GLY A 295 -0.66 -2.82 16.92
C GLY A 295 0.64 -3.31 17.56
N SER A 296 1.26 -4.34 16.99
CA SER A 296 2.63 -4.73 17.32
C SER A 296 3.62 -3.84 16.56
N VAL A 297 4.50 -3.15 17.30
CA VAL A 297 5.60 -2.42 16.69
C VAL A 297 6.72 -3.41 16.38
N ARG A 298 7.12 -3.49 15.10
CA ARG A 298 8.19 -4.35 14.61
C ARG A 298 9.56 -3.89 15.16
N PRO A 299 10.60 -4.74 15.15
CA PRO A 299 11.95 -4.36 15.54
C PRO A 299 12.55 -3.21 14.71
N ASP A 300 12.05 -2.97 13.50
CA ASP A 300 12.45 -1.85 12.64
C ASP A 300 11.73 -0.52 12.95
N GLY A 301 10.86 -0.50 13.98
CA GLY A 301 10.08 0.66 14.39
C GLY A 301 8.82 0.91 13.56
N LEU A 302 8.59 0.18 12.48
CA LEU A 302 7.33 0.25 11.73
C LEU A 302 6.26 -0.55 12.48
N VAL A 303 4.98 -0.18 12.33
CA VAL A 303 3.90 -0.99 12.90
C VAL A 303 3.51 -2.09 11.93
N ALA A 304 3.34 -3.32 12.45
CA ALA A 304 2.63 -4.35 11.73
C ALA A 304 1.16 -3.90 11.60
N LYS A 305 0.86 -3.37 10.41
CA LYS A 305 -0.39 -3.45 9.65
C LYS A 305 -1.40 -4.49 10.24
N SER A 306 -2.71 -4.22 10.42
CA SER A 306 -3.74 -5.18 10.95
C SER A 306 -4.79 -5.69 9.90
N PRO A 307 -5.49 -6.85 10.05
CA PRO A 307 -6.12 -7.53 8.89
C PRO A 307 -7.42 -6.88 8.43
N ALA A 308 -8.13 -6.26 9.36
CA ALA A 308 -9.28 -5.44 9.03
C ALA A 308 -8.84 -4.13 8.36
N GLN A 309 -7.61 -3.67 8.63
CA GLN A 309 -7.05 -2.59 7.85
C GLN A 309 -6.74 -3.03 6.42
N LEU A 310 -6.71 -4.30 5.97
CA LEU A 310 -6.48 -4.65 4.54
C LEU A 310 -7.51 -4.07 3.53
N GLY A 311 -8.34 -3.14 3.99
CA GLY A 311 -9.25 -2.29 3.23
C GLY A 311 -8.66 -1.61 2.01
N THR A 312 -7.35 -1.34 1.87
CA THR A 312 -6.82 -1.20 0.50
C THR A 312 -6.65 -2.55 -0.15
N LEU A 313 -7.57 -2.78 -1.07
CA LEU A 313 -7.60 -3.93 -1.96
C LEU A 313 -6.30 -4.08 -2.78
N THR A 314 -5.50 -3.02 -2.97
CA THR A 314 -4.15 -3.12 -3.55
C THR A 314 -3.15 -3.85 -2.64
N ALA A 315 -3.13 -3.55 -1.35
CA ALA A 315 -2.32 -4.28 -0.38
C ALA A 315 -2.82 -5.73 -0.20
N THR A 316 -4.14 -5.94 -0.27
CA THR A 316 -4.74 -7.29 -0.30
C THR A 316 -4.31 -8.05 -1.54
N TYR A 317 -4.38 -7.42 -2.71
CA TYR A 317 -3.94 -7.97 -3.99
C TYR A 317 -2.46 -8.37 -3.94
N ASN A 318 -1.57 -7.56 -3.33
CA ASN A 318 -0.16 -7.91 -3.15
C ASN A 318 0.05 -9.13 -2.23
N ALA A 319 -0.71 -9.27 -1.14
CA ALA A 319 -0.70 -10.48 -0.31
C ALA A 319 -1.23 -11.72 -1.08
N VAL A 320 -2.25 -11.54 -1.90
CA VAL A 320 -2.77 -12.57 -2.80
C VAL A 320 -1.74 -12.95 -3.89
N ARG A 321 -0.99 -11.99 -4.47
CA ARG A 321 0.13 -12.30 -5.38
C ARG A 321 1.19 -13.17 -4.70
N ALA A 322 1.49 -12.96 -3.43
CA ALA A 322 2.41 -13.81 -2.66
C ALA A 322 1.86 -15.24 -2.50
N LEU A 323 0.56 -15.40 -2.18
CA LEU A 323 -0.11 -16.71 -2.16
C LEU A 323 -0.09 -17.39 -3.54
N THR A 324 -0.31 -16.65 -4.64
CA THR A 324 -0.23 -17.21 -6.00
C THR A 324 1.19 -17.66 -6.34
N ALA A 325 2.21 -16.85 -6.05
CA ALA A 325 3.62 -17.19 -6.30
C ALA A 325 4.04 -18.47 -5.54
N ALA A 326 3.56 -18.64 -4.30
CA ALA A 326 3.76 -19.84 -3.51
C ALA A 326 2.90 -21.06 -3.93
N ALA A 327 2.04 -20.91 -4.96
CA ALA A 327 1.02 -21.87 -5.37
C ALA A 327 -0.01 -22.25 -4.27
N GLN A 328 -0.30 -21.33 -3.35
CA GLN A 328 -1.22 -21.49 -2.21
C GLN A 328 -2.52 -20.65 -2.32
N TYR A 329 -2.85 -20.09 -3.49
CA TYR A 329 -4.03 -19.22 -3.67
C TYR A 329 -5.36 -19.84 -3.23
N THR A 330 -5.52 -21.17 -3.34
CA THR A 330 -6.69 -21.92 -2.86
C THR A 330 -6.80 -22.04 -1.34
N ARG A 331 -5.75 -21.66 -0.59
CA ARG A 331 -5.69 -21.66 0.88
C ARG A 331 -5.91 -20.27 1.50
N ALA A 332 -6.45 -19.31 0.74
CA ALA A 332 -6.85 -18.02 1.27
C ALA A 332 -7.77 -18.18 2.50
N PRO A 333 -7.50 -17.49 3.62
CA PRO A 333 -8.21 -17.74 4.87
C PRO A 333 -9.67 -17.26 4.79
N LYS A 334 -10.57 -17.93 5.52
CA LYS A 334 -12.02 -17.67 5.44
C LYS A 334 -12.38 -16.19 5.59
N TRP A 335 -11.81 -15.52 6.60
CA TRP A 335 -12.05 -14.10 6.88
C TRP A 335 -11.78 -13.19 5.67
N LEU A 336 -10.74 -13.50 4.88
CA LEU A 336 -10.40 -12.75 3.68
C LEU A 336 -11.46 -12.98 2.60
N THR A 337 -11.82 -14.24 2.35
CA THR A 337 -12.83 -14.58 1.33
C THR A 337 -14.23 -14.06 1.68
N GLU A 338 -14.56 -14.00 2.96
CA GLU A 338 -15.82 -13.46 3.48
C GLU A 338 -15.86 -11.93 3.38
N ARG A 339 -14.76 -11.24 3.74
CA ARG A 339 -14.65 -9.78 3.61
C ARG A 339 -14.69 -9.31 2.15
N LEU A 340 -14.00 -9.99 1.23
CA LEU A 340 -14.04 -9.65 -0.21
C LEU A 340 -15.46 -9.80 -0.80
N ARG A 341 -16.21 -10.83 -0.39
CA ARG A 341 -17.63 -10.99 -0.76
C ARG A 341 -18.52 -9.93 -0.13
N GLN A 342 -18.26 -9.52 1.11
CA GLN A 342 -18.97 -8.44 1.76
C GLN A 342 -18.79 -7.13 0.99
N LEU A 343 -17.55 -6.75 0.66
CA LEU A 343 -17.23 -5.55 -0.12
C LEU A 343 -17.84 -5.62 -1.54
N GLY A 344 -17.75 -6.77 -2.21
CA GLY A 344 -18.34 -6.95 -3.54
C GLY A 344 -19.87 -6.95 -3.59
N SER A 345 -20.51 -7.11 -2.43
CA SER A 345 -21.97 -7.02 -2.24
C SER A 345 -22.43 -5.65 -1.75
N ASP A 346 -21.53 -4.77 -1.31
CA ASP A 346 -21.87 -3.45 -0.76
C ASP A 346 -22.28 -2.48 -1.89
N PRO A 347 -23.53 -2.01 -1.97
CA PRO A 347 -23.94 -1.04 -2.98
C PRO A 347 -23.21 0.32 -2.84
N GLY A 348 -22.71 0.63 -1.64
CA GLY A 348 -21.96 1.85 -1.32
C GLY A 348 -20.47 1.79 -1.64
N LEU A 349 -19.93 0.65 -2.13
CA LEU A 349 -18.51 0.54 -2.47
C LEU A 349 -18.10 1.60 -3.51
N GLU A 350 -17.06 2.36 -3.17
CA GLU A 350 -16.54 3.41 -4.04
C GLU A 350 -16.06 2.86 -5.40
N PRO A 351 -16.22 3.62 -6.51
CA PRO A 351 -15.71 3.22 -7.81
C PRO A 351 -14.21 2.87 -7.82
N SER A 352 -13.41 3.61 -7.05
CA SER A 352 -11.95 3.45 -6.93
C SER A 352 -11.51 2.10 -6.35
N ASP A 353 -12.39 1.42 -5.59
CA ASP A 353 -12.12 0.07 -5.06
C ASP A 353 -12.46 -1.06 -6.02
N ARG A 354 -13.34 -0.82 -7.00
CA ARG A 354 -13.92 -1.90 -7.80
C ARG A 354 -12.86 -2.66 -8.58
N ILE A 355 -11.92 -1.95 -9.21
CA ILE A 355 -10.84 -2.57 -10.01
C ILE A 355 -9.89 -3.40 -9.11
N PRO A 356 -9.30 -2.85 -8.02
CA PRO A 356 -8.55 -3.65 -7.04
C PRO A 356 -9.32 -4.84 -6.45
N LEU A 357 -10.63 -4.69 -6.17
CA LEU A 357 -11.49 -5.79 -5.71
C LEU A 357 -11.58 -6.88 -6.77
N ALA A 358 -11.90 -6.49 -8.01
CA ALA A 358 -12.05 -7.40 -9.13
C ALA A 358 -10.75 -8.17 -9.40
N MET A 359 -9.59 -7.49 -9.38
CA MET A 359 -8.27 -8.11 -9.52
C MET A 359 -8.01 -9.14 -8.41
N THR A 360 -8.26 -8.77 -7.15
CA THR A 360 -8.09 -9.67 -5.99
C THR A 360 -8.99 -10.91 -6.10
N CYS A 361 -10.26 -10.70 -6.44
CA CYS A 361 -11.25 -11.76 -6.57
C CYS A 361 -10.98 -12.66 -7.77
N HIS A 362 -10.53 -12.11 -8.89
CA HIS A 362 -10.08 -12.86 -10.07
C HIS A 362 -8.92 -13.79 -9.71
N ARG A 363 -7.87 -13.25 -9.08
CA ARG A 363 -6.68 -14.02 -8.68
C ARG A 363 -6.97 -15.15 -7.70
N LEU A 364 -7.92 -14.96 -6.79
CA LEU A 364 -8.40 -15.99 -5.86
C LEU A 364 -9.44 -16.93 -6.47
N SER A 365 -9.89 -16.71 -7.71
CA SER A 365 -11.02 -17.43 -8.34
C SER A 365 -12.30 -17.36 -7.50
N LEU A 366 -12.57 -16.20 -6.88
CA LEU A 366 -13.73 -15.96 -6.03
C LEU A 366 -14.80 -15.15 -6.74
N ALA A 367 -16.04 -15.67 -6.75
CA ALA A 367 -17.22 -14.85 -6.98
C ALA A 367 -17.44 -13.93 -5.76
N CYS A 368 -17.18 -12.64 -5.94
CA CYS A 368 -17.30 -11.62 -4.89
C CYS A 368 -18.58 -10.76 -4.98
N GLY A 369 -19.30 -10.81 -6.10
CA GLY A 369 -20.55 -10.07 -6.31
C GLY A 369 -20.40 -8.80 -7.14
N THR A 370 -21.52 -8.10 -7.31
CA THR A 370 -21.74 -7.13 -8.40
C THR A 370 -20.74 -5.99 -8.50
N GLN A 371 -20.09 -5.55 -7.41
CA GLN A 371 -19.08 -4.49 -7.50
C GLN A 371 -17.74 -5.00 -8.06
N ALA A 372 -17.41 -6.26 -7.84
CA ALA A 372 -16.25 -6.90 -8.46
C ALA A 372 -16.49 -7.12 -9.96
N ASP A 373 -17.71 -7.51 -10.34
CA ASP A 373 -18.09 -7.68 -11.75
C ASP A 373 -17.99 -6.34 -12.52
N LYS A 374 -18.51 -5.25 -11.94
CA LYS A 374 -18.32 -3.88 -12.47
C LYS A 374 -16.85 -3.49 -12.55
N GLY A 375 -16.05 -3.83 -11.54
CA GLY A 375 -14.61 -3.58 -11.54
C GLY A 375 -13.87 -4.27 -12.68
N ALA A 376 -14.24 -5.50 -13.04
CA ALA A 376 -13.69 -6.19 -14.20
C ALA A 376 -14.10 -5.49 -15.52
N GLU A 377 -15.35 -5.01 -15.64
CA GLU A 377 -15.79 -4.20 -16.78
C GLU A 377 -15.07 -2.84 -16.88
N GLU A 378 -14.87 -2.17 -15.75
CA GLU A 378 -14.15 -0.89 -15.65
C GLU A 378 -12.67 -1.08 -16.04
N ALA A 379 -12.02 -2.14 -15.54
CA ALA A 379 -10.65 -2.52 -15.90
C ALA A 379 -10.48 -2.78 -17.40
N ALA A 380 -11.43 -3.47 -18.04
CA ALA A 380 -11.42 -3.72 -19.48
C ALA A 380 -11.52 -2.44 -20.33
N ARG A 381 -12.06 -1.34 -19.76
CA ARG A 381 -12.23 -0.04 -20.41
C ARG A 381 -11.11 0.96 -20.09
N LEU A 382 -10.17 0.63 -19.18
CA LEU A 382 -9.05 1.50 -18.85
C LEU A 382 -8.18 1.80 -20.08
N ARG A 383 -7.93 3.09 -20.30
CA ARG A 383 -6.99 3.58 -21.32
C ARG A 383 -5.59 3.64 -20.72
N VAL A 384 -4.64 2.93 -21.33
CA VAL A 384 -3.21 3.11 -21.01
C VAL A 384 -2.76 4.44 -21.63
N PRO A 385 -2.05 5.32 -20.89
CA PRO A 385 -1.44 6.50 -21.48
C PRO A 385 -0.48 6.13 -22.61
N ALA A 386 -0.64 6.77 -23.79
CA ALA A 386 0.16 6.48 -24.98
C ALA A 386 1.66 6.78 -24.82
N ARG A 387 2.03 7.53 -23.78
CA ARG A 387 3.42 7.77 -23.36
C ARG A 387 3.51 7.74 -21.84
N LEU A 388 4.48 7.01 -21.29
CA LEU A 388 4.84 7.09 -19.89
C LEU A 388 5.64 8.38 -19.63
N THR A 389 5.17 9.19 -18.69
CA THR A 389 5.80 10.41 -18.18
C THR A 389 5.83 10.38 -16.65
N GLU A 390 6.53 11.30 -16.00
CA GLU A 390 6.54 11.37 -14.53
C GLU A 390 5.15 11.70 -13.96
N GLU A 391 4.40 12.56 -14.66
CA GLU A 391 3.08 13.04 -14.25
C GLU A 391 2.00 11.94 -14.32
N ASN A 392 2.07 11.06 -15.33
CA ASN A 392 1.08 10.00 -15.55
C ASN A 392 1.53 8.60 -15.13
N GLN A 393 2.74 8.44 -14.58
CA GLN A 393 3.32 7.15 -14.15
C GLN A 393 2.35 6.33 -13.30
N ARG A 394 1.65 7.01 -12.40
CA ARG A 394 0.60 6.50 -11.52
C ARG A 394 -0.58 5.84 -12.27
N GLN A 395 -1.22 6.60 -13.15
CA GLN A 395 -2.31 6.13 -14.01
C GLN A 395 -1.84 5.01 -14.94
N TRP A 396 -0.61 5.11 -15.45
CA TRP A 396 0.00 4.13 -16.32
C TRP A 396 0.19 2.78 -15.60
N TYR A 397 0.80 2.77 -14.40
CA TYR A 397 0.96 1.53 -13.62
C TYR A 397 -0.38 0.89 -13.28
N GLY A 398 -1.37 1.67 -12.80
CA GLY A 398 -2.70 1.15 -12.47
C GLY A 398 -3.40 0.50 -13.67
N ALA A 399 -3.35 1.16 -14.84
CA ALA A 399 -3.91 0.61 -16.07
C ALA A 399 -3.17 -0.66 -16.54
N MET A 400 -1.83 -0.66 -16.49
CA MET A 400 -1.03 -1.80 -16.92
C MET A 400 -1.21 -3.03 -16.01
N ALA A 401 -1.19 -2.83 -14.69
CA ALA A 401 -1.39 -3.90 -13.71
C ALA A 401 -2.79 -4.54 -13.80
N ALA A 402 -3.84 -3.73 -14.01
CA ALA A 402 -5.19 -4.25 -14.23
C ALA A 402 -5.29 -5.04 -15.55
N ARG A 403 -4.62 -4.59 -16.61
CA ARG A 403 -4.60 -5.29 -17.90
C ARG A 403 -3.87 -6.63 -17.84
N ALA A 404 -2.71 -6.66 -17.18
CA ALA A 404 -1.96 -7.87 -16.88
C ALA A 404 -2.86 -8.91 -16.18
N GLU A 405 -3.55 -8.48 -15.11
CA GLU A 405 -4.34 -9.38 -14.28
C GLU A 405 -5.52 -10.03 -15.02
N PHE A 406 -6.19 -9.28 -15.90
CA PHE A 406 -7.30 -9.79 -16.70
C PHE A 406 -6.89 -10.36 -18.07
N GLY A 407 -5.58 -10.58 -18.31
CA GLY A 407 -5.08 -11.13 -19.57
C GLY A 407 -5.40 -10.28 -20.81
N LEU A 408 -5.49 -8.96 -20.64
CA LEU A 408 -5.86 -8.03 -21.70
C LEU A 408 -4.64 -7.64 -22.53
N LYS A 409 -4.71 -7.86 -23.84
CA LYS A 409 -3.63 -7.58 -24.82
C LYS A 409 -2.91 -6.24 -24.56
N CYS A 410 -1.59 -6.23 -24.71
CA CYS A 410 -0.79 -5.00 -24.68
C CYS A 410 -1.38 -3.92 -25.60
N GLN A 411 -1.52 -2.70 -25.07
CA GLN A 411 -1.72 -1.49 -25.88
C GLN A 411 -0.37 -0.79 -26.03
N GLN A 412 -0.06 -0.27 -27.22
CA GLN A 412 1.20 0.43 -27.47
C GLN A 412 1.30 1.67 -26.58
N SER A 413 2.15 1.60 -25.57
CA SER A 413 2.62 2.75 -24.81
C SER A 413 4.09 3.00 -25.13
N SER A 414 4.43 4.26 -25.39
CA SER A 414 5.81 4.68 -25.56
C SER A 414 6.45 4.94 -24.19
N VAL A 415 7.54 4.24 -23.90
CA VAL A 415 8.38 4.50 -22.74
C VAL A 415 9.67 5.16 -23.22
N ALA A 416 10.13 6.20 -22.53
CA ALA A 416 11.43 6.79 -22.80
C ALA A 416 12.52 5.78 -22.40
N LEU A 417 13.42 5.47 -23.33
CA LEU A 417 14.61 4.67 -23.01
C LEU A 417 15.48 5.42 -21.98
N PRO A 418 16.20 4.71 -21.10
CA PRO A 418 17.34 5.30 -20.41
C PRO A 418 18.25 5.99 -21.43
N THR A 419 18.66 7.24 -21.18
CA THR A 419 19.52 8.01 -22.11
C THR A 419 20.94 7.48 -22.19
N ASP A 420 21.30 6.58 -21.28
CA ASP A 420 22.64 6.10 -21.04
C ASP A 420 22.65 4.56 -21.17
N GLY A 421 23.59 4.02 -21.94
CA GLY A 421 23.79 2.57 -22.08
C GLY A 421 24.48 1.94 -20.86
N HIS A 422 23.88 2.07 -19.68
CA HIS A 422 24.38 1.45 -18.45
C HIS A 422 24.14 -0.06 -18.47
N ALA A 423 25.12 -0.84 -18.02
CA ALA A 423 25.01 -2.29 -17.92
C ALA A 423 24.03 -2.77 -16.83
N GLU A 424 23.66 -1.89 -15.89
CA GLU A 424 22.65 -2.12 -14.85
C GLU A 424 21.49 -1.13 -15.02
N LEU A 425 20.26 -1.62 -14.97
CA LEU A 425 19.06 -0.79 -15.00
C LEU A 425 18.78 -0.18 -13.62
N SER A 426 18.22 1.03 -13.58
CA SER A 426 17.70 1.59 -12.32
C SER A 426 16.52 0.76 -11.80
N SER A 427 16.26 0.72 -10.49
CA SER A 427 15.08 0.01 -9.94
C SER A 427 13.78 0.45 -10.63
N ARG A 428 13.57 1.76 -10.82
CA ARG A 428 12.43 2.31 -11.59
C ARG A 428 12.34 1.73 -13.01
N SER A 429 13.48 1.54 -13.67
CA SER A 429 13.52 0.95 -15.02
C SER A 429 13.14 -0.54 -14.99
N LEU A 430 13.61 -1.30 -13.99
CA LEU A 430 13.19 -2.68 -13.76
C LEU A 430 11.70 -2.78 -13.47
N ASP A 431 11.15 -1.95 -12.58
CA ASP A 431 9.71 -1.91 -12.26
C ASP A 431 8.85 -1.71 -13.52
N ILE A 432 9.27 -0.81 -14.42
CA ILE A 432 8.58 -0.56 -15.70
C ILE A 432 8.68 -1.78 -16.62
N VAL A 433 9.84 -2.44 -16.70
CA VAL A 433 10.02 -3.65 -17.50
C VAL A 433 9.16 -4.81 -16.98
N VAL A 434 9.13 -5.04 -15.67
CA VAL A 434 8.29 -6.08 -15.05
C VAL A 434 6.81 -5.81 -15.30
N VAL A 435 6.34 -4.57 -15.19
CA VAL A 435 4.94 -4.22 -15.49
C VAL A 435 4.61 -4.35 -16.99
N LEU A 436 5.55 -4.04 -17.89
CA LEU A 436 5.39 -4.33 -19.32
C LEU A 436 5.30 -5.84 -19.58
N ALA A 437 6.12 -6.65 -18.92
CA ALA A 437 6.14 -8.10 -19.04
C ALA A 437 4.85 -8.74 -18.53
N ASP A 438 4.42 -8.39 -17.31
CA ASP A 438 3.14 -8.82 -16.73
C ASP A 438 1.96 -8.48 -17.68
N ALA A 439 2.02 -7.34 -18.39
CA ALA A 439 1.02 -6.90 -19.37
C ALA A 439 1.23 -7.39 -20.82
N GLN A 440 2.15 -8.35 -21.05
CA GLN A 440 2.46 -8.94 -22.36
C GLN A 440 2.90 -7.91 -23.43
N CYS A 441 3.64 -6.88 -23.01
CA CYS A 441 4.25 -5.86 -23.85
C CYS A 441 5.74 -6.19 -24.13
N ASP A 442 6.01 -7.43 -24.51
CA ASP A 442 7.35 -8.03 -24.56
C ASP A 442 8.34 -7.25 -25.44
N VAL A 443 7.87 -6.67 -26.55
CA VAL A 443 8.68 -5.86 -27.46
C VAL A 443 9.20 -4.60 -26.78
N GLN A 444 8.37 -3.93 -25.98
CA GLN A 444 8.76 -2.75 -25.21
C GLN A 444 9.63 -3.12 -24.01
N ALA A 445 9.34 -4.24 -23.34
CA ALA A 445 10.16 -4.78 -22.26
C ALA A 445 11.59 -5.07 -22.75
N ARG A 446 11.74 -5.87 -23.80
CA ARG A 446 13.03 -6.18 -24.47
C ARG A 446 13.81 -4.91 -24.76
N ARG A 447 13.17 -3.94 -25.44
CA ARG A 447 13.81 -2.69 -25.86
C ARG A 447 14.37 -1.86 -24.70
N LEU A 448 13.73 -1.90 -23.52
CA LEU A 448 14.21 -1.22 -22.31
C LEU A 448 15.38 -1.94 -21.63
N THR A 449 15.61 -3.22 -21.96
CA THR A 449 16.70 -4.05 -21.42
C THR A 449 17.86 -4.26 -22.40
N GLU A 450 17.80 -3.68 -23.61
CA GLU A 450 18.86 -3.78 -24.61
C GLU A 450 20.20 -3.29 -24.04
N GLY A 451 21.15 -4.23 -23.90
CA GLY A 451 22.50 -3.95 -23.36
C GLY A 451 22.66 -4.09 -21.84
N ALA A 452 21.59 -4.40 -21.09
CA ALA A 452 21.67 -4.62 -19.64
C ALA A 452 21.97 -6.10 -19.30
N ASP A 453 22.90 -6.35 -18.37
CA ASP A 453 23.20 -7.69 -17.85
C ASP A 453 22.33 -7.96 -16.60
N LEU A 454 21.10 -8.39 -16.85
CA LEU A 454 20.09 -8.59 -15.81
C LEU A 454 20.42 -9.78 -14.90
N VAL A 455 21.16 -10.77 -15.41
CA VAL A 455 21.61 -11.95 -14.65
C VAL A 455 22.71 -11.54 -13.66
N ALA A 456 23.69 -10.73 -14.09
CA ALA A 456 24.68 -10.17 -13.18
C ALA A 456 24.05 -9.22 -12.16
N GLN A 457 23.11 -8.36 -12.60
CA GLN A 457 22.38 -7.46 -11.71
C GLN A 457 21.57 -8.21 -10.65
N ALA A 458 20.88 -9.30 -11.00
CA ALA A 458 20.16 -10.15 -10.05
C ALA A 458 21.10 -10.80 -9.02
N ARG A 459 22.24 -11.37 -9.47
CA ARG A 459 23.27 -11.92 -8.58
C ARG A 459 23.83 -10.88 -7.63
N LYS A 460 24.11 -9.68 -8.13
CA LYS A 460 24.62 -8.56 -7.34
C LYS A 460 23.60 -8.14 -6.28
N ALA A 461 22.34 -7.91 -6.64
CA ALA A 461 21.27 -7.56 -5.72
C ALA A 461 21.07 -8.63 -4.61
N LEU A 462 21.07 -9.92 -4.96
CA LEU A 462 21.01 -11.03 -4.00
C LEU A 462 22.23 -11.11 -3.06
N ARG A 463 23.38 -10.54 -3.42
CA ARG A 463 24.59 -10.47 -2.56
C ARG A 463 24.62 -9.21 -1.72
N ASP A 464 24.28 -8.07 -2.31
CA ASP A 464 24.29 -6.74 -1.69
C ASP A 464 23.15 -6.52 -0.69
N GLY A 465 22.07 -7.32 -0.78
CA GLY A 465 21.00 -7.33 0.22
C GLY A 465 19.64 -6.88 -0.27
N ASP A 466 19.39 -6.86 -1.58
CA ASP A 466 18.12 -6.41 -2.16
C ASP A 466 17.40 -7.56 -2.88
N LEU A 467 16.36 -8.08 -2.24
CA LEU A 467 15.55 -9.19 -2.77
C LEU A 467 14.56 -8.75 -3.86
N VAL A 468 14.07 -7.52 -3.78
CA VAL A 468 13.03 -7.03 -4.70
C VAL A 468 13.67 -6.73 -6.05
N THR A 469 14.73 -5.91 -6.08
CA THR A 469 15.54 -5.64 -7.29
C THR A 469 16.07 -6.94 -7.92
N ALA A 470 16.44 -7.95 -7.11
CA ALA A 470 16.86 -9.26 -7.63
C ALA A 470 15.74 -10.01 -8.35
N SER A 471 14.55 -10.08 -7.76
CA SER A 471 13.38 -10.72 -8.37
C SER A 471 12.97 -9.99 -9.65
N ASP A 472 12.98 -8.66 -9.63
CA ASP A 472 12.55 -7.86 -10.77
C ASP A 472 13.58 -7.89 -11.92
N ALA A 473 14.87 -8.01 -11.63
CA ALA A 473 15.91 -8.30 -12.62
C ALA A 473 15.75 -9.70 -13.27
N VAL A 474 15.40 -10.74 -12.49
CA VAL A 474 15.11 -12.08 -13.05
C VAL A 474 13.83 -12.08 -13.89
N GLN A 475 12.75 -11.42 -13.43
CA GLN A 475 11.52 -11.25 -14.22
C GLN A 475 11.78 -10.48 -15.52
N ALA A 476 12.57 -9.41 -15.48
CA ALA A 476 12.99 -8.65 -16.66
C ALA A 476 13.84 -9.50 -17.64
N SER A 477 14.71 -10.37 -17.12
CA SER A 477 15.53 -11.29 -17.90
C SER A 477 14.66 -12.30 -18.68
N LEU A 478 13.70 -12.91 -17.98
CA LEU A 478 12.70 -13.81 -18.58
C LEU A 478 11.83 -13.12 -19.65
N ALA A 479 11.35 -11.90 -19.38
CA ALA A 479 10.54 -11.12 -20.31
C ALA A 479 11.28 -10.75 -21.60
N SER A 480 12.61 -10.74 -21.55
CA SER A 480 13.49 -10.23 -22.60
C SER A 480 14.21 -11.34 -23.38
N ASP A 481 13.83 -12.60 -23.16
CA ASP A 481 14.49 -13.80 -23.69
C ASP A 481 16.02 -13.83 -23.42
N GLN A 482 16.49 -13.22 -22.31
CA GLN A 482 17.87 -13.38 -21.89
C GLN A 482 18.08 -14.78 -21.29
N ASP A 483 19.16 -15.46 -21.68
CA ASP A 483 19.47 -16.80 -21.17
C ASP A 483 19.87 -16.74 -19.69
N ILE A 484 19.20 -17.54 -18.85
CA ILE A 484 19.43 -17.57 -17.40
C ILE A 484 20.15 -18.88 -17.06
N PRO A 485 21.46 -18.83 -16.73
CA PRO A 485 22.27 -20.03 -16.56
C PRO A 485 21.79 -20.84 -15.34
N SER A 486 21.80 -22.17 -15.46
CA SER A 486 21.44 -23.13 -14.39
C SER A 486 22.09 -22.79 -13.04
N THR A 487 23.36 -22.38 -13.07
CA THR A 487 24.12 -21.92 -11.89
C THR A 487 23.41 -20.83 -11.06
N LEU A 488 22.63 -19.93 -11.65
CA LEU A 488 21.85 -18.95 -10.88
C LEU A 488 20.69 -19.63 -10.13
N TRP A 489 19.97 -20.53 -10.79
CA TRP A 489 18.88 -21.29 -10.18
C TRP A 489 19.38 -22.19 -9.03
N ASP A 490 20.58 -22.75 -9.16
CA ASP A 490 21.24 -23.52 -8.10
C ASP A 490 21.70 -22.62 -6.92
N GLU A 491 22.16 -21.39 -7.19
CA GLU A 491 22.58 -20.41 -6.17
C GLU A 491 21.39 -19.85 -5.35
N ILE A 492 20.23 -19.62 -5.98
CA ILE A 492 19.09 -18.89 -5.39
C ILE A 492 18.62 -19.43 -4.03
N PRO A 493 18.34 -20.74 -3.84
CA PRO A 493 17.90 -21.27 -2.54
C PRO A 493 18.91 -21.04 -1.42
N GLY A 494 20.21 -21.03 -1.72
CA GLY A 494 21.27 -20.70 -0.78
C GLY A 494 21.27 -19.21 -0.42
N LEU A 495 21.16 -18.34 -1.42
CA LEU A 495 21.14 -16.88 -1.26
C LEU A 495 19.89 -16.39 -0.51
N LEU A 496 18.72 -17.02 -0.70
CA LEU A 496 17.47 -16.64 -0.06
C LEU A 496 17.41 -16.93 1.45
N LYS A 497 18.20 -17.88 1.97
CA LYS A 497 18.17 -18.28 3.40
C LYS A 497 18.33 -17.11 4.37
N ARG A 498 19.13 -16.10 4.02
CA ARG A 498 19.41 -14.92 4.86
C ARG A 498 18.29 -13.87 4.87
N TYR A 499 17.34 -13.95 3.94
CA TYR A 499 16.19 -13.05 3.81
C TYR A 499 14.93 -13.58 4.52
N ARG A 500 14.91 -14.87 4.87
CA ARG A 500 13.79 -15.53 5.56
C ARG A 500 13.61 -14.96 6.97
N ASP A 501 12.36 -14.74 7.38
CA ASP A 501 12.05 -14.26 8.73
C ASP A 501 12.32 -15.35 9.79
N ALA A 502 12.86 -14.94 10.94
CA ALA A 502 13.27 -15.86 12.00
C ALA A 502 12.09 -16.41 12.83
N GLY A 503 10.98 -15.66 12.91
CA GLY A 503 9.76 -16.09 13.59
C GLY A 503 8.76 -16.78 12.65
N PHE A 504 8.77 -16.43 11.37
CA PHE A 504 7.80 -16.88 10.37
C PHE A 504 8.51 -17.44 9.12
N ARG A 505 8.71 -18.75 9.08
CA ARG A 505 9.64 -19.42 8.14
C ARG A 505 9.22 -19.35 6.66
N ASP A 506 7.97 -19.03 6.37
CA ASP A 506 7.48 -18.88 4.99
C ASP A 506 7.48 -17.41 4.52
N LEU A 507 7.86 -16.49 5.40
CA LEU A 507 7.96 -15.06 5.08
C LEU A 507 9.40 -14.64 4.78
N TYR A 508 9.51 -13.63 3.92
CA TYR A 508 10.80 -13.03 3.56
C TYR A 508 10.77 -11.51 3.75
N ALA A 509 11.92 -10.97 4.12
CA ALA A 509 12.20 -9.55 4.22
C ALA A 509 12.93 -9.04 2.96
N PRO A 510 12.77 -7.77 2.57
CA PRO A 510 13.45 -7.22 1.39
C PRO A 510 14.98 -7.17 1.54
N THR A 511 15.46 -7.15 2.79
CA THR A 511 16.88 -7.14 3.17
C THR A 511 17.21 -8.22 4.20
N PRO A 512 18.46 -8.74 4.26
CA PRO A 512 18.85 -9.77 5.23
C PRO A 512 18.71 -9.28 6.68
N GLY A 513 18.05 -10.05 7.54
CA GLY A 513 17.71 -9.60 8.90
C GLY A 513 16.82 -8.34 8.95
N GLY A 514 16.17 -7.99 7.85
CA GLY A 514 15.04 -7.08 7.83
C GLY A 514 13.79 -7.75 8.40
N THR A 515 12.67 -7.05 8.38
CA THR A 515 11.37 -7.60 8.82
C THR A 515 10.47 -7.82 7.61
N ALA A 516 9.76 -8.94 7.59
CA ALA A 516 9.04 -9.44 6.43
C ALA A 516 8.02 -8.47 5.81
N SER A 517 7.77 -8.65 4.50
CA SER A 517 6.68 -8.01 3.76
C SER A 517 6.04 -8.96 2.75
N ALA A 518 4.79 -8.70 2.35
CA ALA A 518 4.12 -9.48 1.32
C ALA A 518 4.84 -9.38 -0.03
N GLU A 519 5.40 -8.23 -0.36
CA GLU A 519 6.18 -7.98 -1.58
C GLU A 519 7.51 -8.75 -1.61
N ALA A 520 8.28 -8.74 -0.53
CA ALA A 520 9.51 -9.52 -0.44
C ALA A 520 9.22 -11.03 -0.41
N THR A 521 8.12 -11.44 0.23
CA THR A 521 7.63 -12.83 0.22
C THR A 521 7.20 -13.26 -1.19
N ARG A 522 6.49 -12.39 -1.93
CA ARG A 522 6.20 -12.55 -3.37
C ARG A 522 7.51 -12.74 -4.15
N ALA A 523 8.45 -11.80 -4.03
CA ALA A 523 9.73 -11.81 -4.75
C ALA A 523 10.54 -13.11 -4.51
N ALA A 524 10.65 -13.55 -3.25
CA ALA A 524 11.29 -14.83 -2.93
C ALA A 524 10.60 -16.04 -3.59
N TYR A 525 9.26 -16.10 -3.57
CA TYR A 525 8.54 -17.21 -4.18
C TYR A 525 8.57 -17.17 -5.72
N TYR A 526 8.61 -16.00 -6.36
CA TYR A 526 8.87 -15.88 -7.80
C TYR A 526 10.27 -16.40 -8.17
N LEU A 527 11.29 -16.14 -7.36
CA LEU A 527 12.64 -16.68 -7.57
C LEU A 527 12.76 -18.20 -7.34
N LEU A 528 11.81 -18.81 -6.61
CA LEU A 528 11.77 -20.25 -6.31
C LEU A 528 10.82 -21.07 -7.22
N ALA A 529 10.04 -20.38 -8.07
CA ALA A 529 8.98 -20.97 -8.90
C ALA A 529 9.49 -21.71 -10.14
#